data_AF-A0A9E3VZ92-F1
#
_entry.id   AF-A0A9E3VZ92-F1
#
_cell.length_a   1.000
_cell.length_b   1.000
_cell.length_c   1.000
_cell.angle_alpha   90.00
_cell.angle_beta   90.00
_cell.angle_gamma   90.00
#
_symmetry.space_group_name_H-M   'P 1'
#
loop_
_entity.id
_entity.type
_entity.pdbx_description
1 polymer ?
#
loop_
_entity_poly.entity_id
_entity_poly.type
_entity_poly.pdbx_seq_one_letter_code
_entity_poly.pdbx_strand_id
1 'polypeptide(L)'
;MQFHARTLLAGFLILIVSTGIVQSVPLLAQGDGTCDVDALLEHEQEHAAALANLDEIAREDLDTALENLYITGIAYQSLAINCGFNRVEEASALHDAEHDGDAMADGAPMADSHDGHAMAPDMALAQSVGDIDNGRVLFNTLQPEVGFACATCHKVDTMERLIGPGLMGVGNPAHDPSEHAMSDMAMDDAADPGDASGGMDMGHAADGEQTMDMGSDDGMDSSMEMAMGADRDPVEYIRTSILDPGAYVVPSFPDNLMPRVYSEIFTEDEINDLIAYLLTL
;
A
#
# COMPACT_ATOMS: atom_id res chain seq x y z
N MET A 1 -29.80 -12.40 73.23
CA MET A 1 -30.92 -13.31 73.58
C MET A 1 -32.20 -12.62 73.14
N GLN A 2 -32.66 -12.93 71.91
CA GLN A 2 -33.95 -13.58 71.62
C GLN A 2 -35.19 -12.81 72.10
N PHE A 3 -36.03 -12.34 71.16
CA PHE A 3 -37.35 -12.91 70.91
C PHE A 3 -37.91 -12.47 69.54
N HIS A 4 -38.70 -13.35 68.95
CA HIS A 4 -39.27 -13.32 67.60
C HIS A 4 -40.40 -12.29 67.43
N ALA A 5 -40.62 -11.80 66.20
CA ALA A 5 -41.97 -11.70 65.62
C ALA A 5 -41.90 -11.53 64.09
N ARG A 6 -42.48 -12.51 63.39
CA ARG A 6 -42.71 -12.52 61.95
C ARG A 6 -43.84 -11.54 61.62
N THR A 7 -43.67 -10.73 60.59
CA THR A 7 -44.81 -10.07 59.92
C THR A 7 -44.68 -10.26 58.41
N LEU A 8 -45.64 -11.00 57.87
CA LEU A 8 -45.91 -11.17 56.45
C LEU A 8 -46.29 -9.82 55.84
N LEU A 9 -45.67 -9.45 54.73
CA LEU A 9 -46.22 -8.44 53.83
C LEU A 9 -45.99 -8.88 52.39
N ALA A 10 -47.11 -9.28 51.78
CA ALA A 10 -47.26 -9.51 50.36
C ALA A 10 -47.00 -8.21 49.60
N GLY A 11 -46.14 -8.26 48.59
CA GLY A 11 -45.77 -7.11 47.76
C GLY A 11 -45.67 -7.49 46.29
N PHE A 12 -46.84 -7.50 45.64
CA PHE A 12 -47.10 -7.11 44.25
C PHE A 12 -45.99 -7.36 43.20
N LEU A 13 -46.14 -8.46 42.47
CA LEU A 13 -45.47 -8.71 41.19
C LEU A 13 -46.13 -7.84 40.11
N ILE A 14 -45.52 -6.71 39.75
CA ILE A 14 -45.95 -5.88 38.61
C ILE A 14 -45.31 -6.47 37.35
N LEU A 15 -46.11 -7.24 36.61
CA LEU A 15 -45.83 -7.63 35.22
C LEU A 15 -46.11 -6.41 34.33
N ILE A 16 -45.06 -5.65 33.98
CA ILE A 16 -45.15 -4.61 32.95
C ILE A 16 -45.07 -5.31 31.59
N VAL A 17 -46.23 -5.54 30.98
CA VAL A 17 -46.33 -5.90 29.56
C VAL A 17 -46.16 -4.62 28.75
N SER A 18 -44.92 -4.30 28.42
CA SER A 18 -44.57 -3.22 27.50
C SER A 18 -44.85 -3.67 26.08
N THR A 19 -46.06 -3.45 25.56
CA THR A 19 -46.30 -3.52 24.11
C THR A 19 -45.65 -2.30 23.46
N GLY A 20 -44.36 -2.44 23.13
CA GLY A 20 -43.64 -1.52 22.26
C GLY A 20 -44.19 -1.64 20.85
N ILE A 21 -44.97 -0.64 20.44
CA ILE A 21 -45.33 -0.43 19.04
C ILE A 21 -44.06 0.06 18.35
N VAL A 22 -43.33 -0.84 17.69
CA VAL A 22 -42.25 -0.48 16.78
C VAL A 22 -42.91 0.14 15.55
N GLN A 23 -42.92 1.47 15.50
CA GLN A 23 -43.27 2.18 14.26
C GLN A 23 -42.09 2.00 13.30
N SER A 24 -42.23 1.07 12.36
CA SER A 24 -41.32 0.92 11.23
C SER A 24 -41.40 2.17 10.35
N VAL A 25 -40.46 3.09 10.54
CA VAL A 25 -40.18 4.14 9.55
C VAL A 25 -39.61 3.42 8.32
N PRO A 26 -40.21 3.52 7.13
CA PRO A 26 -39.60 2.97 5.94
C PRO A 26 -38.37 3.83 5.63
N LEU A 27 -37.19 3.29 5.93
CA LEU A 27 -35.93 3.81 5.44
C LEU A 27 -36.01 3.71 3.91
N LEU A 28 -36.00 4.85 3.22
CA LEU A 28 -35.96 4.89 1.76
C LEU A 28 -34.63 4.27 1.31
N ALA A 29 -34.69 3.01 0.90
CA ALA A 29 -33.63 2.34 0.19
C ALA A 29 -33.47 3.01 -1.18
N GLN A 30 -32.39 3.76 -1.33
CA GLN A 30 -31.81 4.12 -2.62
C GLN A 30 -30.34 3.70 -2.60
N GLY A 31 -30.14 2.38 -2.56
CA GLY A 31 -28.93 1.71 -2.99
C GLY A 31 -29.41 0.55 -3.86
N ASP A 32 -28.81 0.38 -5.02
CA ASP A 32 -29.07 -0.64 -6.03
C ASP A 32 -28.67 -2.06 -5.59
N GLY A 33 -29.09 -2.45 -4.38
CA GLY A 33 -29.59 -3.81 -4.13
C GLY A 33 -28.62 -4.99 -4.19
N THR A 34 -27.34 -4.86 -3.83
CA THR A 34 -26.47 -6.05 -3.70
C THR A 34 -25.73 -6.18 -2.37
N CYS A 35 -25.89 -5.27 -1.41
CA CYS A 35 -25.41 -5.52 -0.04
C CYS A 35 -26.25 -6.64 0.60
N ASP A 36 -25.68 -7.84 0.70
CA ASP A 36 -26.23 -8.91 1.51
C ASP A 36 -25.99 -8.56 2.99
N VAL A 37 -27.03 -8.06 3.64
CA VAL A 37 -26.95 -7.59 5.04
C VAL A 37 -26.65 -8.75 6.00
N ASP A 38 -27.11 -9.96 5.69
CA ASP A 38 -26.84 -11.12 6.56
C ASP A 38 -25.36 -11.52 6.44
N ALA A 39 -24.81 -11.51 5.22
CA ALA A 39 -23.39 -11.72 4.99
C ALA A 39 -22.51 -10.61 5.59
N LEU A 40 -22.97 -9.35 5.52
CA LEU A 40 -22.33 -8.20 6.17
C LEU A 40 -22.19 -8.43 7.68
N LEU A 41 -23.28 -8.83 8.33
CA LEU A 41 -23.31 -9.07 9.78
C LEU A 41 -22.50 -10.29 10.19
N GLU A 42 -22.46 -11.34 9.35
CA GLU A 42 -21.58 -12.49 9.58
C GLU A 42 -20.10 -12.08 9.50
N HIS A 43 -19.72 -11.29 8.49
CA HIS A 43 -18.37 -10.79 8.34
C HIS A 43 -17.97 -9.82 9.45
N GLU A 44 -18.89 -8.96 9.91
CA GLU A 44 -18.68 -8.09 11.07
C GLU A 44 -18.36 -8.91 12.32
N GLN A 45 -19.09 -9.99 12.58
CA GLN A 45 -18.89 -10.86 13.75
C GLN A 45 -17.54 -11.58 13.71
N GLU A 46 -17.10 -12.01 12.52
CA GLU A 46 -15.79 -12.63 12.32
C GLU A 46 -14.65 -11.66 12.67
N HIS A 47 -14.70 -10.44 12.16
CA HIS A 47 -13.71 -9.39 12.47
C HIS A 47 -13.79 -8.89 13.91
N ALA A 48 -14.99 -8.80 14.48
CA ALA A 48 -15.17 -8.48 15.89
C ALA A 48 -14.52 -9.55 16.79
N ALA A 49 -14.55 -10.83 16.39
CA ALA A 49 -13.84 -11.88 17.09
C ALA A 49 -12.31 -11.75 16.96
N ALA A 50 -11.79 -11.28 15.82
CA ALA A 50 -10.38 -10.99 15.63
C ALA A 50 -9.88 -9.86 16.57
N LEU A 51 -10.70 -8.82 16.76
CA LEU A 51 -10.38 -7.71 17.66
C LEU A 51 -10.67 -7.99 19.14
N ALA A 52 -11.44 -9.03 19.46
CA ALA A 52 -11.88 -9.32 20.83
C ALA A 52 -10.72 -9.59 21.82
N ASN A 53 -9.57 -10.05 21.31
CA ASN A 53 -8.37 -10.34 22.11
C ASN A 53 -7.21 -9.39 21.82
N LEU A 54 -7.47 -8.25 21.17
CA LEU A 54 -6.42 -7.32 20.75
C LEU A 54 -5.53 -6.88 21.93
N ASP A 55 -6.11 -6.70 23.12
CA ASP A 55 -5.36 -6.27 24.30
C ASP A 55 -4.47 -7.37 24.89
N GLU A 56 -4.86 -8.64 24.77
CA GLU A 56 -4.02 -9.78 25.16
C GLU A 56 -2.86 -9.90 24.18
N ILE A 57 -3.14 -9.92 22.88
CA ILE A 57 -2.14 -10.01 21.82
C ILE A 57 -1.16 -8.84 21.93
N ALA A 58 -1.63 -7.60 22.08
CA ALA A 58 -0.76 -6.43 22.16
C ALA A 58 0.20 -6.43 23.37
N ARG A 59 -0.15 -7.14 24.45
CA ARG A 59 0.73 -7.30 25.63
C ARG A 59 1.79 -8.37 25.42
N GLU A 60 1.52 -9.36 24.58
CA GLU A 60 2.46 -10.43 24.24
C GLU A 60 3.35 -10.05 23.06
N ASP A 61 2.76 -9.49 22.02
CA ASP A 61 3.36 -9.11 20.75
C ASP A 61 2.58 -7.92 20.13
N LEU A 62 3.16 -6.73 20.26
CA LEU A 62 2.55 -5.50 19.76
C LEU A 62 2.51 -5.46 18.23
N ASP A 63 3.52 -5.97 17.55
CA ASP A 63 3.61 -5.88 16.09
C ASP A 63 2.52 -6.76 15.46
N THR A 64 2.34 -7.98 15.97
CA THR A 64 1.23 -8.86 15.57
C THR A 64 -0.13 -8.22 15.84
N ALA A 65 -0.30 -7.54 16.98
CA ALA A 65 -1.56 -6.86 17.29
C ALA A 65 -1.86 -5.70 16.33
N LEU A 66 -0.84 -4.90 16.00
CA LEU A 66 -0.97 -3.79 15.05
C LEU A 66 -1.23 -4.28 13.63
N GLU A 67 -0.57 -5.37 13.20
CA GLU A 67 -0.82 -6.01 11.91
C GLU A 67 -2.28 -6.49 11.81
N ASN A 68 -2.78 -7.21 12.82
CA ASN A 68 -4.17 -7.67 12.87
C ASN A 68 -5.16 -6.49 12.84
N LEU A 69 -4.89 -5.43 13.62
CA LEU A 69 -5.72 -4.23 13.66
C LEU A 69 -5.78 -3.56 12.27
N TYR A 70 -4.64 -3.46 11.59
CA TYR A 70 -4.54 -2.86 10.27
C TYR A 70 -5.30 -3.67 9.21
N ILE A 71 -5.11 -4.99 9.17
CA ILE A 71 -5.79 -5.90 8.23
C ILE A 71 -7.31 -5.84 8.46
N THR A 72 -7.77 -5.88 9.71
CA THR A 72 -9.20 -5.78 10.04
C THR A 72 -9.78 -4.42 9.63
N GLY A 73 -9.03 -3.32 9.78
CA GLY A 73 -9.44 -2.00 9.31
C GLY A 73 -9.69 -1.96 7.80
N ILE A 74 -8.76 -2.51 7.00
CA ILE A 74 -8.91 -2.63 5.54
C ILE A 74 -10.15 -3.45 5.18
N ALA A 75 -10.39 -4.56 5.89
CA ALA A 75 -11.54 -5.42 5.63
C ALA A 75 -12.87 -4.69 5.88
N TYR A 76 -12.98 -3.91 6.97
CA TYR A 76 -14.18 -3.10 7.23
C TYR A 76 -14.39 -2.00 6.19
N GLN A 77 -13.32 -1.35 5.72
CA GLN A 77 -13.42 -0.34 4.65
C GLN A 77 -13.93 -0.97 3.35
N SER A 78 -13.35 -2.10 2.93
CA SER A 78 -13.78 -2.85 1.75
C SER A 78 -15.25 -3.29 1.85
N LEU A 79 -15.64 -3.80 3.01
CA LEU A 79 -17.02 -4.22 3.29
C LEU A 79 -18.01 -3.07 3.15
N ALA A 80 -17.68 -1.88 3.67
CA ALA A 80 -18.52 -0.70 3.55
C ALA A 80 -18.72 -0.28 2.08
N ILE A 81 -17.63 -0.24 1.31
CA ILE A 81 -17.66 0.12 -0.12
C ILE A 81 -18.50 -0.90 -0.91
N ASN A 82 -18.29 -2.20 -0.68
CA ASN A 82 -19.07 -3.28 -1.30
C ASN A 82 -20.57 -3.18 -0.96
N CYS A 83 -20.90 -2.63 0.20
CA CYS A 83 -22.27 -2.36 0.61
C CYS A 83 -22.83 -1.01 0.13
N GLY A 84 -22.14 -0.34 -0.80
CA GLY A 84 -22.60 0.88 -1.47
C GLY A 84 -22.21 2.16 -0.76
N PHE A 85 -21.28 2.11 0.21
CA PHE A 85 -20.74 3.33 0.81
C PHE A 85 -19.87 4.08 -0.20
N ASN A 86 -20.25 5.32 -0.53
CA ASN A 86 -19.64 6.12 -1.59
C ASN A 86 -19.28 7.55 -1.13
N ARG A 87 -19.18 7.78 0.19
CA ARG A 87 -18.83 9.08 0.79
C ARG A 87 -17.47 9.02 1.46
N VAL A 88 -16.48 8.44 0.78
CA VAL A 88 -15.14 8.16 1.32
C VAL A 88 -14.45 9.47 1.71
N GLU A 89 -14.56 10.50 0.88
CA GLU A 89 -13.95 11.81 1.12
C GLU A 89 -14.55 12.52 2.34
N GLU A 90 -15.89 12.44 2.51
CA GLU A 90 -16.56 13.00 3.68
C GLU A 90 -16.17 12.25 4.97
N ALA A 91 -16.08 10.92 4.91
CA ALA A 91 -15.65 10.11 6.05
C ALA A 91 -14.19 10.36 6.43
N SER A 92 -13.30 10.50 5.44
CA SER A 92 -11.89 10.86 5.68
C SER A 92 -11.78 12.23 6.34
N ALA A 93 -12.50 13.24 5.82
CA ALA A 93 -12.47 14.58 6.40
C ALA A 93 -13.02 14.62 7.84
N LEU A 94 -14.00 13.78 8.15
CA LEU A 94 -14.50 13.63 9.53
C LEU A 94 -13.46 12.97 10.44
N HIS A 95 -12.78 11.93 9.96
CA HIS A 95 -11.69 11.27 10.69
C HIS A 95 -10.55 12.24 11.00
N ASP A 96 -10.10 13.02 10.01
CA ASP A 96 -9.03 14.00 10.18
C ASP A 96 -9.42 15.08 11.21
N ALA A 97 -10.67 15.55 11.16
CA ALA A 97 -11.19 16.53 12.11
C ALA A 97 -11.24 16.02 13.56
N GLU A 98 -11.41 14.70 13.78
CA GLU A 98 -11.31 14.10 15.11
C GLU A 98 -9.87 14.11 15.64
N HIS A 99 -8.87 13.99 14.76
CA HIS A 99 -7.45 14.00 15.12
C HIS A 99 -6.86 15.39 15.32
N ASP A 100 -7.42 16.42 14.70
CA ASP A 100 -6.99 17.82 14.86
C ASP A 100 -7.45 18.46 16.19
N GLY A 101 -8.42 17.85 16.88
CA GLY A 101 -8.99 18.36 18.14
C GLY A 101 -8.02 18.40 19.32
N ASP A 102 -6.94 17.60 19.29
CA ASP A 102 -5.94 17.52 20.37
C ASP A 102 -4.73 18.46 20.16
N ALA A 103 -4.61 19.12 19.00
CA ALA A 103 -3.50 20.03 18.68
C ALA A 103 -3.73 21.49 19.15
N MET A 104 -4.89 21.83 19.72
CA MET A 104 -5.30 23.22 19.98
C MET A 104 -5.17 23.67 21.45
N ALA A 105 -4.19 23.17 22.21
CA ALA A 105 -3.89 23.70 23.54
C ALA A 105 -2.83 24.83 23.54
N ASP A 106 -1.95 24.91 22.54
CA ASP A 106 -0.87 25.90 22.51
C ASP A 106 -0.99 26.78 21.27
N GLY A 107 -1.65 27.93 21.43
CA GLY A 107 -1.95 28.91 20.38
C GLY A 107 -0.73 29.57 19.73
N ALA A 108 0.07 28.82 18.99
CA ALA A 108 0.99 29.34 18.00
C ALA A 108 0.24 29.44 16.65
N PRO A 109 0.19 30.63 16.02
CA PRO A 109 -0.29 30.72 14.65
C PRO A 109 0.73 29.99 13.76
N MET A 110 0.37 28.79 13.31
CA MET A 110 1.05 28.16 12.19
C MET A 110 0.74 28.99 10.96
N ALA A 111 1.62 29.96 10.70
CA ALA A 111 1.70 30.63 9.43
C ALA A 111 2.09 29.58 8.39
N ASP A 112 1.10 29.18 7.59
CA ASP A 112 1.20 29.15 6.13
C ASP A 112 2.56 28.71 5.59
N SER A 113 2.78 27.39 5.60
CA SER A 113 3.65 26.70 4.64
C SER A 113 3.19 25.24 4.51
N HIS A 114 1.91 25.05 4.21
CA HIS A 114 1.52 23.88 3.43
C HIS A 114 1.47 24.37 1.99
N ASP A 115 2.60 24.24 1.30
CA ASP A 115 2.58 24.12 -0.15
C ASP A 115 1.72 22.89 -0.47
N GLY A 116 0.42 23.13 -0.62
CA GLY A 116 -0.58 22.15 -1.04
C GLY A 116 -0.42 21.82 -2.52
N HIS A 117 0.75 21.34 -2.92
CA HIS A 117 1.04 20.90 -4.28
C HIS A 117 1.95 19.67 -4.26
N ALA A 118 1.43 18.58 -4.84
CA ALA A 118 2.13 17.40 -5.37
C ALA A 118 2.10 16.08 -4.57
N MET A 119 0.98 15.72 -3.94
CA MET A 119 0.56 14.30 -3.87
C MET A 119 -0.85 14.03 -4.45
N ALA A 120 -1.54 15.08 -4.89
CA ALA A 120 -2.85 15.00 -5.54
C ALA A 120 -2.88 14.82 -7.08
N PRO A 121 -1.83 15.11 -7.88
CA PRO A 121 -1.91 14.93 -9.33
C PRO A 121 -1.92 13.44 -9.74
N ASP A 122 -1.24 12.60 -8.97
CA ASP A 122 -1.05 11.18 -9.32
C ASP A 122 -2.34 10.37 -9.14
N MET A 123 -3.14 10.70 -8.11
CA MET A 123 -4.43 10.03 -7.89
C MET A 123 -5.50 10.41 -8.92
N ALA A 124 -5.53 11.67 -9.36
CA ALA A 124 -6.44 12.10 -10.44
C ALA A 124 -6.04 11.47 -11.79
N LEU A 125 -4.74 11.35 -12.05
CA LEU A 125 -4.23 10.63 -13.22
C LEU A 125 -4.61 9.14 -13.15
N ALA A 126 -4.35 8.47 -12.03
CA ALA A 126 -4.71 7.07 -11.80
C ALA A 126 -6.19 6.80 -12.08
N GLN A 127 -7.09 7.59 -11.49
CA GLN A 127 -8.54 7.49 -11.71
C GLN A 127 -8.97 7.75 -13.17
N SER A 128 -8.18 8.52 -13.92
CA SER A 128 -8.46 8.79 -15.34
C SER A 128 -7.99 7.66 -16.27
N VAL A 129 -7.07 6.82 -15.80
CA VAL A 129 -6.55 5.66 -16.55
C VAL A 129 -7.48 4.47 -16.40
N GLY A 130 -7.89 4.12 -15.17
CA GLY A 130 -8.69 2.93 -14.88
C GLY A 130 -9.25 2.88 -13.45
N ASP A 131 -9.84 1.75 -13.10
CA ASP A 131 -10.36 1.44 -11.76
C ASP A 131 -9.23 0.96 -10.85
N ILE A 132 -8.84 1.82 -9.91
CA ILE A 132 -7.78 1.57 -8.92
C ILE A 132 -8.09 0.34 -8.05
N ASP A 133 -9.34 0.19 -7.62
CA ASP A 133 -9.74 -0.89 -6.73
C ASP A 133 -9.72 -2.23 -7.46
N ASN A 134 -10.21 -2.26 -8.70
CA ASN A 134 -10.11 -3.46 -9.54
C ASN A 134 -8.65 -3.81 -9.86
N GLY A 135 -7.81 -2.81 -10.16
CA GLY A 135 -6.38 -2.98 -10.38
C GLY A 135 -5.67 -3.65 -9.20
N ARG A 136 -5.99 -3.22 -7.99
CA ARG A 136 -5.50 -3.86 -6.75
C ARG A 136 -5.95 -5.31 -6.65
N VAL A 137 -7.19 -5.64 -6.99
CA VAL A 137 -7.69 -7.02 -7.00
C VAL A 137 -6.92 -7.85 -8.02
N LEU A 138 -6.77 -7.37 -9.25
CA LEU A 138 -6.03 -8.05 -10.33
C LEU A 138 -4.57 -8.32 -9.93
N PHE A 139 -3.90 -7.34 -9.32
CA PHE A 139 -2.52 -7.46 -8.87
C PHE A 139 -2.31 -8.60 -7.85
N ASN A 140 -3.30 -8.84 -6.99
CA ASN A 140 -3.28 -9.87 -5.96
C ASN A 140 -3.91 -11.20 -6.40
N THR A 141 -4.54 -11.24 -7.57
CA THR A 141 -5.26 -12.43 -8.06
C THR A 141 -4.33 -13.36 -8.84
N LEU A 142 -4.41 -14.65 -8.51
CA LEU A 142 -3.72 -15.71 -9.24
C LEU A 142 -4.23 -15.77 -10.69
N GLN A 143 -3.34 -15.58 -11.66
CA GLN A 143 -3.65 -15.74 -13.08
C GLN A 143 -3.36 -17.19 -13.52
N PRO A 144 -4.36 -18.02 -13.84
CA PRO A 144 -4.18 -19.46 -14.08
C PRO A 144 -3.22 -19.80 -15.21
N GLU A 145 -3.14 -18.95 -16.23
CA GLU A 145 -2.32 -19.13 -17.42
C GLU A 145 -0.81 -19.01 -17.13
N VAL A 146 -0.44 -18.20 -16.13
CA VAL A 146 0.95 -18.04 -15.66
C VAL A 146 1.22 -18.75 -14.34
N GLY A 147 0.19 -19.03 -13.54
CA GLY A 147 0.29 -19.77 -12.28
C GLY A 147 0.75 -18.95 -11.07
N PHE A 148 0.71 -17.62 -11.13
CA PHE A 148 1.00 -16.72 -10.01
C PHE A 148 0.27 -15.37 -10.14
N ALA A 149 0.24 -14.61 -9.04
CA ALA A 149 -0.23 -13.22 -8.99
C ALA A 149 0.97 -12.25 -9.10
N CYS A 150 0.74 -11.00 -9.47
CA CYS A 150 1.81 -9.98 -9.50
C CYS A 150 2.45 -9.80 -8.11
N ALA A 151 1.62 -9.81 -7.06
CA ALA A 151 2.03 -9.74 -5.66
C ALA A 151 2.94 -10.90 -5.20
N THR A 152 3.01 -12.01 -5.94
CA THR A 152 3.95 -13.10 -5.64
C THR A 152 5.40 -12.68 -5.93
N CYS A 153 5.61 -11.73 -6.83
CA CYS A 153 6.94 -11.29 -7.26
C CYS A 153 7.29 -9.87 -6.82
N HIS A 154 6.30 -9.01 -6.62
CA HIS A 154 6.48 -7.59 -6.37
C HIS A 154 5.88 -7.15 -5.04
N LYS A 155 6.67 -6.40 -4.26
CA LYS A 155 6.18 -5.66 -3.09
C LYS A 155 5.69 -4.28 -3.54
N VAL A 156 4.61 -3.79 -2.93
CA VAL A 156 3.99 -2.50 -3.29
C VAL A 156 4.29 -1.38 -2.29
N ASP A 157 4.79 -1.76 -1.12
CA ASP A 157 5.01 -0.92 0.06
C ASP A 157 6.50 -0.67 0.33
N THR A 158 7.38 -1.12 -0.55
CA THR A 158 8.83 -0.94 -0.43
C THR A 158 9.51 -1.05 -1.79
N MET A 159 10.75 -0.54 -1.86
CA MET A 159 11.65 -0.74 -3.00
C MET A 159 12.52 -2.00 -2.87
N GLU A 160 12.39 -2.74 -1.77
CA GLU A 160 13.12 -3.99 -1.56
C GLU A 160 12.76 -5.05 -2.61
N ARG A 161 13.77 -5.79 -3.05
CA ARG A 161 13.60 -6.95 -3.92
C ARG A 161 12.81 -8.05 -3.20
N LEU A 162 11.91 -8.70 -3.95
CA LEU A 162 11.35 -10.01 -3.60
C LEU A 162 11.85 -11.06 -4.60
N ILE A 163 11.12 -11.24 -5.70
CA ILE A 163 11.58 -11.97 -6.90
C ILE A 163 11.83 -10.93 -8.00
N GLY A 164 10.89 -10.00 -8.16
CA GLY A 164 11.02 -8.77 -8.92
C GLY A 164 11.40 -7.56 -8.05
N PRO A 165 11.56 -6.38 -8.66
CA PRO A 165 11.77 -5.12 -7.95
C PRO A 165 10.56 -4.75 -7.09
N GLY A 166 10.79 -4.06 -5.97
CA GLY A 166 9.73 -3.37 -5.26
C GLY A 166 9.14 -2.23 -6.09
N LEU A 167 7.86 -1.91 -5.89
CA LEU A 167 7.08 -1.01 -6.76
C LEU A 167 6.70 0.31 -6.08
N MET A 168 7.13 0.55 -4.85
CA MET A 168 6.92 1.85 -4.21
C MET A 168 7.52 2.98 -5.07
N GLY A 169 6.73 4.00 -5.34
CA GLY A 169 7.09 5.16 -6.15
C GLY A 169 7.06 4.93 -7.66
N VAL A 170 6.66 3.75 -8.16
CA VAL A 170 6.70 3.45 -9.61
C VAL A 170 5.79 4.37 -10.43
N GLY A 171 4.77 4.96 -9.81
CA GLY A 171 3.88 5.94 -10.44
C GLY A 171 4.45 7.35 -10.55
N ASN A 172 5.52 7.67 -9.83
CA ASN A 172 6.08 9.01 -9.79
C ASN A 172 6.89 9.31 -11.08
N PRO A 173 6.58 10.39 -11.83
CA PRO A 173 7.35 10.77 -13.03
C PRO A 173 8.85 11.01 -12.80
N ALA A 174 9.22 11.40 -11.58
CA ALA A 174 10.62 11.62 -11.20
C ALA A 174 11.33 10.33 -10.76
N HIS A 175 10.61 9.21 -10.65
CA HIS A 175 11.16 7.93 -10.23
C HIS A 175 12.15 7.39 -11.27
N ASP A 176 13.35 7.02 -10.83
CA ASP A 176 14.30 6.27 -11.66
C ASP A 176 14.18 4.78 -11.35
N PRO A 177 13.68 3.95 -12.29
CA PRO A 177 13.60 2.50 -12.11
C PRO A 177 14.93 1.82 -11.81
N SER A 178 16.07 2.46 -12.11
CA SER A 178 17.39 1.93 -11.75
C SER A 178 17.62 1.92 -10.23
N GLU A 179 16.91 2.74 -9.45
CA GLU A 179 17.01 2.78 -8.00
C GLU A 179 16.53 1.48 -7.34
N HIS A 180 15.63 0.74 -7.99
CA HIS A 180 15.20 -0.58 -7.52
C HIS A 180 16.31 -1.64 -7.58
N ALA A 181 17.40 -1.40 -8.32
CA ALA A 181 18.52 -2.32 -8.44
C ALA A 181 19.47 -2.30 -7.23
N MET A 182 19.43 -1.23 -6.43
CA MET A 182 20.49 -0.87 -5.48
C MET A 182 20.31 -1.47 -4.07
N SER A 183 19.16 -2.07 -3.76
CA SER A 183 18.86 -2.57 -2.40
C SER A 183 19.69 -3.79 -1.99
N ASP A 184 20.24 -4.55 -2.95
CA ASP A 184 21.02 -5.77 -2.65
C ASP A 184 22.53 -5.53 -2.45
N MET A 185 23.09 -4.39 -2.88
CA MET A 185 24.54 -4.14 -2.75
C MET A 185 24.93 -3.53 -1.40
N ALA A 186 23.97 -3.20 -0.53
CA ALA A 186 24.23 -2.58 0.76
C ALA A 186 24.64 -3.57 1.88
N MET A 187 24.79 -4.87 1.60
CA MET A 187 25.10 -5.88 2.62
C MET A 187 26.50 -6.52 2.56
N ASP A 188 27.33 -6.25 1.54
CA ASP A 188 28.68 -6.86 1.44
C ASP A 188 29.81 -6.09 2.15
N ASP A 189 29.55 -4.90 2.71
CA ASP A 189 30.55 -4.12 3.48
C ASP A 189 30.39 -4.24 5.01
N ALA A 190 29.56 -5.18 5.49
CA ALA A 190 29.53 -5.56 6.89
C ALA A 190 30.74 -6.43 7.26
N ALA A 191 31.90 -5.76 7.37
CA ALA A 191 33.02 -6.06 8.25
C ALA A 191 33.29 -7.53 8.57
N ASP A 192 34.36 -8.07 7.95
CA ASP A 192 35.21 -9.07 8.59
C ASP A 192 36.07 -8.39 9.68
N PRO A 193 35.84 -8.60 10.99
CA PRO A 193 36.71 -8.07 12.03
C PRO A 193 37.87 -9.05 12.33
N GLY A 194 38.43 -9.68 11.29
CA GLY A 194 39.32 -10.84 11.40
C GLY A 194 40.77 -10.67 10.97
N ASP A 195 41.12 -9.74 10.06
CA ASP A 195 42.51 -9.68 9.55
C ASP A 195 43.36 -8.59 10.20
N ALA A 196 43.82 -8.89 11.40
CA ALA A 196 44.92 -8.19 12.04
C ALA A 196 46.21 -9.01 11.90
N SER A 197 46.89 -8.93 10.75
CA SER A 197 48.36 -8.92 10.72
C SER A 197 48.93 -8.79 9.30
N GLY A 198 49.72 -7.74 9.07
CA GLY A 198 50.68 -7.77 7.96
C GLY A 198 50.99 -6.41 7.35
N GLY A 199 51.64 -5.53 8.11
CA GLY A 199 52.26 -4.36 7.50
C GLY A 199 53.33 -4.75 6.49
N MET A 200 53.34 -4.09 5.34
CA MET A 200 54.57 -3.75 4.63
C MET A 200 54.45 -2.37 4.00
N ASP A 201 55.37 -1.52 4.47
CA ASP A 201 56.00 -0.37 3.84
C ASP A 201 55.99 -0.36 2.29
N MET A 202 55.60 0.78 1.73
CA MET A 202 56.06 1.24 0.41
C MET A 202 56.17 2.77 0.41
N GLY A 203 57.29 3.28 0.92
CA GLY A 203 57.87 4.48 0.32
C GLY A 203 58.47 4.12 -1.04
N HIS A 204 58.12 4.87 -2.11
CA HIS A 204 59.05 5.36 -3.14
C HIS A 204 58.37 6.46 -3.95
N ALA A 205 59.12 7.55 -4.10
CA ALA A 205 58.74 8.76 -4.81
C ALA A 205 59.10 8.67 -6.30
N ALA A 206 58.41 9.53 -7.05
CA ALA A 206 58.92 10.32 -8.18
C ALA A 206 58.86 9.73 -9.61
N ASP A 207 58.29 10.58 -10.46
CA ASP A 207 58.57 10.81 -11.88
C ASP A 207 57.82 9.97 -12.93
N GLY A 208 56.90 10.66 -13.63
CA GLY A 208 56.25 10.13 -14.82
C GLY A 208 55.10 10.99 -15.32
N GLU A 209 55.41 12.17 -15.86
CA GLU A 209 54.48 12.92 -16.71
C GLU A 209 54.09 12.06 -17.93
N GLN A 210 52.82 11.66 -18.01
CA GLN A 210 52.22 11.15 -19.23
C GLN A 210 50.88 11.84 -19.43
N THR A 211 50.93 12.93 -20.19
CA THR A 211 49.77 13.62 -20.77
C THR A 211 49.12 12.67 -21.78
N MET A 212 48.03 12.02 -21.38
CA MET A 212 47.16 11.32 -22.32
C MET A 212 46.22 12.35 -22.94
N ASP A 213 46.52 12.61 -24.21
CA ASP A 213 45.77 13.36 -25.21
C ASP A 213 44.29 12.90 -25.24
N MET A 214 43.38 13.78 -24.83
CA MET A 214 41.94 13.58 -25.03
C MET A 214 41.59 13.96 -26.47
N GLY A 215 41.82 13.00 -27.36
CA GLY A 215 41.33 13.02 -28.73
C GLY A 215 39.82 13.22 -28.75
N SER A 216 39.42 14.33 -29.33
CA SER A 216 38.04 14.68 -29.66
C SER A 216 37.57 13.76 -30.77
N ASP A 217 36.71 12.80 -30.46
CA ASP A 217 35.86 12.15 -31.45
C ASP A 217 34.40 12.49 -31.11
N ASP A 218 33.93 13.54 -31.78
CA ASP A 218 32.53 13.85 -32.03
C ASP A 218 31.89 12.69 -32.81
N GLY A 219 31.58 11.61 -32.10
CA GLY A 219 30.81 10.47 -32.57
C GLY A 219 29.52 10.40 -31.76
N MET A 220 28.56 11.24 -32.12
CA MET A 220 27.17 11.16 -31.64
C MET A 220 26.59 9.78 -32.00
N ASP A 221 26.72 8.81 -31.10
CA ASP A 221 25.79 7.70 -31.01
C ASP A 221 24.59 8.15 -30.18
N SER A 222 23.79 9.03 -30.78
CA SER A 222 22.47 9.42 -30.30
C SER A 222 21.42 8.28 -30.39
N SER A 223 21.86 7.02 -30.53
CA SER A 223 20.99 5.84 -30.52
C SER A 223 20.90 5.18 -29.15
N MET A 224 21.83 5.48 -28.23
CA MET A 224 21.85 4.87 -26.89
C MET A 224 21.46 5.84 -25.75
N GLU A 225 21.31 7.13 -26.07
CA GLU A 225 20.66 8.13 -25.19
C GLU A 225 19.11 8.03 -25.24
N MET A 226 18.59 6.85 -25.62
CA MET A 226 17.26 6.37 -25.24
C MET A 226 17.31 5.62 -23.89
N ALA A 227 18.40 5.75 -23.14
CA ALA A 227 18.46 5.42 -21.72
C ALA A 227 17.78 6.54 -20.89
N MET A 228 16.46 6.66 -21.09
CA MET A 228 15.54 6.53 -19.97
C MET A 228 15.74 7.50 -18.78
N GLY A 229 15.91 8.80 -19.07
CA GLY A 229 15.91 9.89 -18.08
C GLY A 229 14.53 10.20 -17.48
N ALA A 230 14.53 11.02 -16.42
CA ALA A 230 13.43 11.38 -15.51
C ALA A 230 12.23 12.18 -16.12
N ASP A 231 11.96 12.01 -17.42
CA ASP A 231 10.85 12.63 -18.16
C ASP A 231 9.95 11.55 -18.81
N ARG A 232 9.82 10.36 -18.19
CA ARG A 232 8.94 9.30 -18.72
C ARG A 232 7.51 9.57 -18.31
N ASP A 233 6.58 9.33 -19.23
CA ASP A 233 5.17 9.16 -18.88
C ASP A 233 5.05 7.86 -18.04
N PRO A 234 4.71 7.93 -16.74
CA PRO A 234 4.62 6.74 -15.89
C PRO A 234 3.63 5.72 -16.42
N VAL A 235 2.55 6.18 -17.05
CA VAL A 235 1.52 5.33 -17.65
C VAL A 235 2.15 4.44 -18.72
N GLU A 236 2.93 5.04 -19.63
CA GLU A 236 3.56 4.32 -20.73
C GLU A 236 4.67 3.39 -20.25
N TYR A 237 5.44 3.81 -19.23
CA TYR A 237 6.46 2.97 -18.63
C TYR A 237 5.84 1.71 -18.00
N ILE A 238 4.85 1.87 -17.13
CA ILE A 238 4.17 0.75 -16.47
C ILE A 238 3.51 -0.16 -17.51
N ARG A 239 2.80 0.41 -18.48
CA ARG A 239 2.17 -0.33 -19.58
C ARG A 239 3.18 -1.16 -20.35
N THR A 240 4.30 -0.56 -20.74
CA THR A 240 5.36 -1.25 -21.47
C THR A 240 5.96 -2.37 -20.63
N SER A 241 6.20 -2.14 -19.34
CA SER A 241 6.70 -3.19 -18.42
C SER A 241 5.75 -4.38 -18.31
N ILE A 242 4.43 -4.17 -18.40
CA ILE A 242 3.44 -5.26 -18.35
C ILE A 242 3.32 -6.00 -19.70
N LEU A 243 3.25 -5.25 -20.81
CA LEU A 243 2.98 -5.82 -22.14
C LEU A 243 4.23 -6.31 -22.87
N ASP A 244 5.39 -5.72 -22.57
CA ASP A 244 6.71 -6.12 -23.08
C ASP A 244 7.80 -5.98 -21.98
N PRO A 245 7.83 -6.87 -20.98
CA PRO A 245 8.77 -6.79 -19.85
C PRO A 245 10.26 -6.91 -20.24
N GLY A 246 10.58 -7.22 -21.50
CA GLY A 246 11.96 -7.23 -21.99
C GLY A 246 12.39 -5.95 -22.70
N ALA A 247 11.45 -5.02 -22.96
CA ALA A 247 11.78 -3.73 -23.53
C ALA A 247 12.71 -2.92 -22.61
N TYR A 248 12.53 -3.11 -21.29
CA TYR A 248 13.43 -2.60 -20.27
C TYR A 248 13.47 -3.56 -19.09
N VAL A 249 14.68 -3.99 -18.73
CA VAL A 249 14.93 -4.83 -17.57
C VAL A 249 15.74 -3.99 -16.57
N VAL A 250 15.19 -3.84 -15.36
CA VAL A 250 15.87 -3.14 -14.26
C VAL A 250 17.25 -3.77 -14.04
N PRO A 251 18.32 -2.98 -13.89
CA PRO A 251 19.65 -3.52 -13.62
C PRO A 251 19.64 -4.51 -12.46
N SER A 252 20.52 -5.51 -12.49
CA SER A 252 20.60 -6.61 -11.51
C SER A 252 19.46 -7.63 -11.53
N PHE A 253 18.38 -7.44 -12.30
CA PHE A 253 17.34 -8.44 -12.51
C PHE A 253 17.59 -9.24 -13.80
N PRO A 254 17.38 -10.58 -13.79
CA PRO A 254 17.46 -11.36 -15.02
C PRO A 254 16.26 -11.07 -15.92
N ASP A 255 16.52 -10.98 -17.22
CA ASP A 255 15.47 -10.96 -18.24
C ASP A 255 14.63 -12.25 -18.20
N ASN A 256 13.37 -12.16 -18.63
CA ASN A 256 12.39 -13.25 -18.69
C ASN A 256 11.91 -13.80 -17.33
N LEU A 257 12.14 -13.10 -16.22
CA LEU A 257 11.44 -13.40 -14.96
C LEU A 257 9.96 -13.04 -15.03
N MET A 258 9.65 -11.88 -15.61
CA MET A 258 8.27 -11.42 -15.77
C MET A 258 7.67 -12.04 -17.05
N PRO A 259 6.50 -12.71 -16.96
CA PRO A 259 5.86 -13.34 -18.12
C PRO A 259 5.53 -12.37 -19.25
N ARG A 260 5.72 -12.82 -20.49
CA ARG A 260 5.43 -12.05 -21.72
C ARG A 260 4.05 -12.32 -22.31
N VAL A 261 3.15 -12.92 -21.53
CA VAL A 261 1.83 -13.39 -21.98
C VAL A 261 0.68 -12.51 -21.50
N TYR A 262 0.96 -11.46 -20.74
CA TYR A 262 -0.08 -10.61 -20.14
C TYR A 262 -0.93 -9.86 -21.18
N SER A 263 -0.38 -9.56 -22.36
CA SER A 263 -1.13 -9.01 -23.50
C SER A 263 -2.16 -9.98 -24.10
N GLU A 264 -2.06 -11.27 -23.79
CA GLU A 264 -2.99 -12.31 -24.24
C GLU A 264 -4.00 -12.71 -23.14
N ILE A 265 -3.68 -12.45 -21.88
CA ILE A 265 -4.48 -12.86 -20.70
C ILE A 265 -5.38 -11.72 -20.23
N PHE A 266 -4.86 -10.50 -20.17
CA PHE A 266 -5.62 -9.35 -19.72
C PHE A 266 -6.25 -8.62 -20.89
N THR A 267 -7.47 -8.14 -20.67
CA THR A 267 -8.12 -7.16 -21.53
C THR A 267 -7.47 -5.79 -21.37
N GLU A 268 -7.73 -4.90 -22.33
CA GLU A 268 -7.22 -3.52 -22.29
C GLU A 268 -7.69 -2.77 -21.03
N ASP A 269 -8.93 -3.01 -20.60
CA ASP A 269 -9.50 -2.40 -19.39
C ASP A 269 -8.79 -2.93 -18.13
N GLU A 270 -8.53 -4.24 -18.03
CA GLU A 270 -7.79 -4.82 -16.90
C GLU A 270 -6.34 -4.34 -16.84
N ILE A 271 -5.70 -4.11 -18.00
CA ILE A 271 -4.37 -3.49 -18.06
C ILE A 271 -4.43 -2.05 -17.54
N ASN A 272 -5.45 -1.28 -17.94
CA ASN A 272 -5.66 0.08 -17.45
C ASN A 272 -5.90 0.13 -15.94
N ASP A 273 -6.69 -0.81 -15.41
CA ASP A 273 -6.95 -0.92 -13.97
C ASP A 273 -5.67 -1.23 -13.19
N LEU A 274 -4.85 -2.18 -13.68
CA LEU A 274 -3.53 -2.46 -13.11
C LEU A 274 -2.63 -1.22 -13.13
N ILE A 275 -2.58 -0.48 -14.24
CA ILE A 275 -1.79 0.76 -14.33
C ILE A 275 -2.31 1.80 -13.33
N ALA A 276 -3.64 1.99 -13.25
CA ALA A 276 -4.27 2.91 -12.31
C ALA A 276 -3.87 2.60 -10.87
N TYR A 277 -3.89 1.33 -10.47
CA TYR A 277 -3.41 0.92 -9.15
C TYR A 277 -1.92 1.23 -8.95
N LEU A 278 -1.06 0.87 -9.90
CA LEU A 278 0.39 1.08 -9.78
C LEU A 278 0.80 2.56 -9.75
N LEU A 279 0.00 3.46 -10.35
CA LEU A 279 0.19 4.90 -10.25
C LEU A 279 -0.05 5.46 -8.84
N THR A 280 -0.68 4.68 -7.96
CA THR A 280 -0.95 5.10 -6.56
C THR A 280 0.15 4.69 -5.57
N LEU A 281 1.16 3.97 -6.03
CA LEU A 281 2.27 3.43 -5.23
C LEU A 281 3.50 4.35 -5.23
#